data_AF-A0A382QL18-F1
#
_entry.id   AF-A0A382QL18-F1
#
_cell.length_a   1.000
_cell.length_b   1.000
_cell.length_c   1.000
_cell.angle_alpha   90.00
_cell.angle_beta   90.00
_cell.angle_gamma   90.00
#
_symmetry.space_group_name_H-M   'P 1'
#
loop_
_entity.id
_entity.type
_entity.pdbx_description
1 polymer ?
#
loop_
_entity_poly.entity_id
_entity_poly.type
_entity_poly.pdbx_seq_one_letter_code
_entity_poly.pdbx_strand_id
1 'polypeptide(L)'
;LSNTKTLSLATENLKFLVAGTLFVGFFAFLWDGVLLGLGSLKHFATITILGSIVGTILLIYSFIYDYGLPGLWFSLLVSLLIRTSMGYYYQKLR
;
A
#
# COMPACT_ATOMS: atom_id res chain seq x y z
N LEU A 1 3.50 -24.04 26.64
CA LEU A 1 2.62 -24.11 25.44
C LEU A 1 2.19 -22.71 24.93
N SER A 2 2.96 -21.64 25.16
CA SER A 2 2.48 -20.26 24.96
C SER A 2 3.11 -19.54 23.75
N ASN A 3 4.44 -19.58 23.60
CA ASN A 3 5.15 -18.78 22.58
C ASN A 3 4.99 -19.28 21.14
N THR A 4 4.81 -20.59 20.94
CA THR A 4 4.68 -21.19 19.60
C THR A 4 3.34 -20.87 18.95
N LYS A 5 2.26 -20.77 19.75
CA LYS A 5 0.93 -20.41 19.26
C LYS A 5 0.84 -18.92 18.92
N THR A 6 1.40 -18.04 19.75
CA THR A 6 1.46 -16.60 19.47
C THR A 6 2.34 -16.28 18.27
N LEU A 7 3.48 -16.95 18.11
CA LEU A 7 4.34 -16.80 16.94
C LEU A 7 3.66 -17.30 15.66
N SER A 8 2.96 -18.44 15.72
CA SER A 8 2.19 -18.97 14.59
C SER A 8 1.11 -18.00 14.13
N LEU A 9 0.36 -17.42 15.08
CA LEU A 9 -0.75 -16.51 14.80
C LEU A 9 -0.26 -15.15 14.28
N ALA A 10 0.86 -14.62 14.81
CA ALA A 10 1.51 -13.42 14.28
C ALA A 10 2.02 -13.64 12.84
N THR A 11 2.55 -14.82 12.54
CA THR A 11 3.03 -15.18 11.20
C THR A 11 1.88 -15.34 10.21
N GLU A 12 0.75 -15.89 10.64
CA GLU A 12 -0.45 -16.03 9.81
C GLU A 12 -1.08 -14.67 9.49
N ASN A 13 -1.24 -13.81 10.49
CA ASN A 13 -1.73 -12.44 10.28
C ASN A 13 -0.83 -11.64 9.33
N LEU A 14 0.49 -11.81 9.45
CA LEU A 14 1.43 -11.19 8.53
C LEU A 14 1.27 -11.70 7.09
N LYS A 15 1.09 -13.02 6.90
CA LYS A 15 0.83 -13.60 5.57
C LYS A 15 -0.43 -13.03 4.93
N PHE A 16 -1.51 -12.90 5.70
CA PHE A 16 -2.74 -12.27 5.23
C PHE A 16 -2.54 -10.80 4.86
N LEU A 17 -1.80 -10.06 5.69
CA LEU A 17 -1.48 -8.66 5.42
C LEU A 17 -0.66 -8.52 4.13
N VAL A 18 0.38 -9.33 3.96
CA VAL A 18 1.20 -9.36 2.73
C VAL A 18 0.35 -9.69 1.51
N ALA A 19 -0.49 -10.72 1.59
CA ALA A 19 -1.37 -11.11 0.48
C ALA A 19 -2.36 -10.00 0.11
N GLY A 20 -2.96 -9.33 1.11
CA GLY A 20 -3.83 -8.17 0.90
C GLY A 20 -3.09 -7.00 0.27
N THR A 21 -1.89 -6.68 0.75
CA THR A 21 -1.03 -5.63 0.19
C THR A 21 -0.67 -5.91 -1.26
N LEU A 22 -0.33 -7.15 -1.60
CA LEU A 22 -0.02 -7.56 -2.98
C LEU A 22 -1.26 -7.48 -3.88
N PHE A 23 -2.42 -7.94 -3.40
CA PHE A 23 -3.67 -7.87 -4.15
C PHE A 23 -4.04 -6.42 -4.51
N VAL A 24 -3.99 -5.51 -3.53
CA VAL A 24 -4.19 -4.07 -3.77
C VAL A 24 -3.09 -3.50 -4.67
N GLY A 25 -1.85 -3.96 -4.49
CA GLY A 25 -0.71 -3.58 -5.32
C GLY A 25 -0.93 -3.86 -6.81
N PHE A 26 -1.54 -4.99 -7.17
CA PHE A 26 -1.86 -5.28 -8.56
C PHE A 26 -2.79 -4.23 -9.20
N PHE A 27 -3.79 -3.73 -8.45
CA PHE A 27 -4.66 -2.66 -8.95
C PHE A 27 -3.94 -1.32 -9.02
N ALA A 28 -3.09 -0.99 -8.04
CA ALA A 28 -2.28 0.20 -8.08
C ALA A 28 -1.38 0.21 -9.33
N PHE A 29 -0.70 -0.90 -9.61
CA PHE A 29 0.16 -1.04 -10.78
C PHE A 29 -0.62 -1.05 -12.10
N LEU A 30 -1.85 -1.58 -12.12
CA LEU A 30 -2.73 -1.49 -13.28
C LEU A 30 -3.03 -0.03 -13.62
N TRP A 31 -3.40 0.78 -12.62
CA TRP A 31 -3.68 2.20 -12.83
C TRP A 31 -2.44 2.99 -13.24
N ASP A 32 -1.28 2.67 -12.65
CA ASP A 32 -0.01 3.24 -13.05
C ASP A 32 0.26 2.98 -14.55
N GLY A 33 0.03 1.75 -15.02
CA GLY A 33 0.13 1.39 -16.45
C GLY A 33 -0.90 2.08 -17.35
N VAL A 34 -2.17 2.16 -16.92
CA VAL A 34 -3.25 2.82 -17.68
C VAL A 34 -2.99 4.32 -17.83
N LEU A 35 -2.59 5.00 -16.76
CA LEU A 35 -2.32 6.45 -16.80
C LEU A 35 -1.11 6.79 -17.69
N LEU A 36 -0.07 5.95 -17.66
CA LEU A 36 1.07 6.07 -18.56
C LEU A 36 0.69 5.80 -20.02
N GLY A 37 -0.09 4.74 -20.28
CA GLY A 37 -0.57 4.39 -21.62
C GLY A 37 -1.49 5.45 -22.24
N LEU A 38 -2.23 6.19 -21.41
CA LEU A 38 -3.12 7.28 -21.81
C LEU A 38 -2.43 8.65 -21.95
N GLY A 39 -1.10 8.72 -21.77
CA GLY A 39 -0.32 9.97 -21.82
C GLY A 39 -0.58 10.92 -20.65
N SER A 40 -1.21 10.44 -19.57
CA SER A 40 -1.65 11.24 -18.42
C SER A 40 -0.55 11.35 -17.35
N LEU A 41 0.65 11.76 -17.78
CA LEU A 41 1.87 11.78 -16.95
C LEU A 41 1.73 12.62 -15.68
N LYS A 42 0.98 13.73 -15.75
CA LYS A 42 0.74 14.61 -14.59
C LYS A 42 -0.08 13.92 -13.51
N HIS A 43 -1.15 13.22 -13.89
CA HIS A 43 -2.00 12.50 -12.94
C HIS A 43 -1.25 11.32 -12.31
N PHE A 44 -0.47 10.58 -13.12
CA PHE A 44 0.42 9.53 -12.63
C PHE A 44 1.43 10.04 -11.58
N ALA A 45 2.09 11.17 -11.87
CA ALA A 45 3.03 11.77 -10.93
C ALA A 45 2.33 12.20 -9.63
N THR A 46 1.16 12.83 -9.72
CA THR A 46 0.40 13.28 -8.55
C THR A 46 -0.02 12.13 -7.64
N ILE A 47 -0.59 11.04 -8.18
CA ILE A 47 -1.00 9.90 -7.35
C ILE A 47 0.19 9.20 -6.69
N THR A 48 1.32 9.13 -7.40
CA THR A 48 2.53 8.47 -6.92
C THR A 48 3.16 9.27 -5.78
N ILE A 49 3.26 10.59 -5.94
CA ILE A 49 3.82 11.48 -4.92
C ILE A 49 2.93 11.49 -3.67
N LEU A 50 1.61 11.66 -3.82
CA LEU A 50 0.69 11.67 -2.68
C LEU A 50 0.68 10.32 -1.95
N GLY A 51 0.60 9.21 -2.69
CA GLY A 51 0.67 7.87 -2.10
C GLY A 51 2.00 7.63 -1.36
N SER A 52 3.12 8.10 -1.92
CA SER A 52 4.44 7.96 -1.30
C SER A 52 4.60 8.81 -0.04
N ILE A 53 4.10 10.04 -0.03
CA ILE A 53 4.12 10.92 1.16
C ILE A 53 3.33 10.27 2.29
N VAL A 54 2.10 9.85 2.05
CA VAL A 54 1.25 9.24 3.09
C VAL A 54 1.85 7.92 3.57
N GLY A 55 2.34 7.08 2.65
CA GLY A 55 3.04 5.84 3.00
C GLY A 55 4.27 6.08 3.87
N THR A 56 5.07 7.11 3.54
CA THR A 56 6.28 7.47 4.30
C THR A 56 5.95 8.00 5.69
N ILE A 57 4.91 8.83 5.84
CA ILE A 57 4.46 9.31 7.14
C ILE A 57 4.04 8.12 8.02
N LEU A 58 3.26 7.18 7.48
CA LEU A 58 2.87 5.97 8.21
C LEU A 58 4.05 5.06 8.51
N LEU A 59 5.05 4.98 7.63
CA LEU A 59 6.25 4.19 7.85
C LEU A 59 7.07 4.76 9.01
N ILE A 60 7.28 6.08 9.03
CA ILE A 60 7.95 6.80 10.12
C ILE A 60 7.19 6.60 11.43
N TYR A 61 5.86 6.73 11.38
CA TYR A 61 5.01 6.42 12.54
C TYR A 61 5.23 4.97 12.98
N SER A 62 5.21 4.00 12.07
CA SER A 62 5.42 2.60 12.42
C SER A 62 6.77 2.33 13.06
N PHE A 63 7.80 3.02 12.60
CA PHE A 63 9.16 2.93 13.13
C PHE A 63 9.26 3.49 14.56
N ILE A 64 8.63 4.64 14.84
CA ILE A 64 8.67 5.27 16.17
C ILE A 64 8.01 4.39 17.24
N TYR A 65 6.93 3.69 16.88
CA TYR A 65 6.15 2.85 17.81
C TYR A 65 6.56 1.37 17.79
N ASP A 66 7.63 1.03 17.09
CA ASP A 66 8.25 -0.30 17.06
C ASP A 66 7.27 -1.44 16.68
N TYR A 67 6.35 -1.17 15.75
CA TYR A 67 5.39 -2.18 15.24
C TYR A 67 6.06 -3.26 14.37
N GLY A 68 7.35 -3.15 14.08
CA GLY A 68 8.13 -4.11 13.31
C GLY A 68 7.62 -4.34 11.89
N LEU A 69 7.74 -5.59 11.43
CA LEU A 69 7.40 -5.99 10.06
C LEU A 69 5.92 -5.76 9.68
N PRO A 70 4.92 -6.07 10.54
CA PRO A 70 3.52 -5.75 10.26
C PRO A 70 3.27 -4.26 10.01
N GLY A 71 3.91 -3.37 10.79
CA GLY A 71 3.80 -1.93 10.63
C GLY A 71 4.28 -1.43 9.26
N LEU A 72 5.40 -2.00 8.79
CA LEU A 72 5.94 -1.73 7.46
C LEU A 72 4.98 -2.17 6.34
N TRP A 73 4.44 -3.39 6.41
CA TRP A 73 3.47 -3.87 5.42
C TRP A 73 2.16 -3.08 5.44
N PHE A 74 1.73 -2.61 6.61
CA PHE A 74 0.55 -1.76 6.75
C PHE A 74 0.76 -0.38 6.12
N SER A 75 1.92 0.25 6.36
CA SER A 75 2.25 1.54 5.71
C SER A 75 2.26 1.42 4.18
N LEU A 76 2.77 0.30 3.66
CA LEU A 76 2.77 0.00 2.23
C LEU A 76 1.34 -0.21 1.70
N LEU A 77 0.51 -0.97 2.41
CA LEU A 77 -0.90 -1.19 2.06
C LEU A 77 -1.65 0.14 1.91
N VAL A 78 -1.50 1.06 2.88
CA VAL A 78 -2.16 2.36 2.86
C VAL A 78 -1.68 3.21 1.67
N SER A 79 -0.38 3.21 1.39
CA SER A 79 0.18 3.87 0.21
C SER A 79 -0.46 3.38 -1.09
N LEU A 80 -0.60 2.06 -1.23
CA LEU A 80 -1.20 1.42 -2.42
C LEU A 80 -2.71 1.65 -2.51
N LEU A 81 -3.42 1.69 -1.38
CA LEU A 81 -4.85 2.02 -1.35
C LEU A 81 -5.12 3.43 -1.87
N ILE A 82 -4.32 4.41 -1.45
CA ILE A 82 -4.43 5.80 -1.94
C ILE A 82 -4.18 5.85 -3.45
N ARG A 83 -3.11 5.20 -3.91
CA ARG A 83 -2.76 5.16 -5.33
C ARG A 83 -3.87 4.52 -6.17
N THR A 84 -4.41 3.39 -5.71
CA THR A 84 -5.51 2.68 -6.38
C THR A 84 -6.79 3.52 -6.41
N SER A 85 -7.13 4.16 -5.29
CA SER A 85 -8.36 4.96 -5.16
C SER A 85 -8.32 6.21 -6.03
N MET A 86 -7.19 6.92 -6.02
CA MET A 86 -7.01 8.10 -6.87
C MET A 86 -6.89 7.72 -8.35
N GLY A 87 -6.22 6.60 -8.67
CA GLY A 87 -6.18 6.06 -10.04
C GLY A 87 -7.58 5.82 -10.60
N TYR A 88 -8.46 5.18 -9.83
CA TYR A 88 -9.86 5.00 -10.20
C TYR A 88 -10.61 6.34 -10.34
N TYR A 89 -10.42 7.27 -9.40
CA TYR A 89 -11.07 8.58 -9.44
C TYR A 89 -10.70 9.38 -10.70
N TYR A 90 -9.41 9.44 -11.05
CA TYR A 90 -8.96 10.16 -12.24
C TYR A 90 -9.41 9.51 -13.54
N GLN A 91 -9.57 8.18 -13.57
CA GLN A 91 -10.15 7.51 -14.72
C GLN A 91 -11.63 7.82 -14.89
N LYS A 92 -12.38 7.94 -13.78
CA LYS A 92 -13.82 8.26 -13.82
C LYS A 92 -14.12 9.73 -14.13
N LEU A 93 -13.18 10.63 -13.81
CA LEU A 93 -13.32 12.06 -14.07
C LEU A 93 -13.06 12.42 -15.55
N ARG A 94 -12.44 11.51 -16.30
CA ARG A 94 -12.16 11.64 -17.73
C ARG A 94 -13.26 10.97 -18.55
#